data_AF-A0AAX4P559-F1
#
_entry.id   AF-A0AAX4P559-F1
#
_cell.length_a   1.000
_cell.length_b   1.000
_cell.length_c   1.000
_cell.angle_alpha   90.00
_cell.angle_beta   90.00
_cell.angle_gamma   90.00
#
_symmetry.space_group_name_H-M   'P 1'
#
loop_
_entity.id
_entity.type
_entity.pdbx_description
1 polymer ?
#
loop_
_entity_poly.entity_id
_entity_poly.type
_entity_poly.pdbx_seq_one_letter_code
_entity_poly.pdbx_strand_id
1 'polypeptide(L)'
;MSELREYQWYQSAWSQGEARLEAAKVRTQTEEQRGWAEDLEREANVRYEQAETAAERLLEAMAKADLYGSEEAAESWAAHEKAWEGFEASMEVAEPLRYEDVPWPPATSGLLSAMAAAEIARVKGESVAGSRASDSREAFVAHKRAFRKANLRWHPDKFMHRFGKALDGRDAARIEARTQEISQAINEAWSTISDDRDRT
;
A
#
# COMPACT_ATOMS: atom_id res chain seq x y z
N MET A 1 -1.78 -4.21 81.58
CA MET A 1 -2.85 -4.50 80.59
C MET A 1 -3.28 -3.28 79.75
N SER A 2 -2.93 -2.03 80.13
CA SER A 2 -3.26 -0.83 79.33
C SER A 2 -2.42 -0.70 78.04
N GLU A 3 -1.11 -0.94 78.14
CA GLU A 3 -0.15 -0.77 77.03
C GLU A 3 -0.41 -1.71 75.84
N LEU A 4 -0.96 -2.91 76.07
CA LEU A 4 -1.24 -3.89 75.02
C LEU A 4 -2.42 -3.46 74.12
N ARG A 5 -3.40 -2.75 74.69
CA ARG A 5 -4.55 -2.21 73.94
C ARG A 5 -4.16 -0.97 73.14
N GLU A 6 -3.29 -0.14 73.69
CA GLU A 6 -2.73 1.02 72.98
C GLU A 6 -1.86 0.58 71.79
N TYR A 7 -1.03 -0.46 71.97
CA TYR A 7 -0.22 -1.02 70.89
C TYR A 7 -1.08 -1.63 69.77
N GLN A 8 -2.14 -2.38 70.13
CA GLN A 8 -3.09 -2.93 69.16
C GLN A 8 -3.87 -1.83 68.40
N TRP A 9 -4.23 -0.74 69.09
CA TRP A 9 -4.86 0.41 68.46
C TRP A 9 -3.91 1.11 67.47
N TYR A 10 -2.64 1.31 67.85
CA TYR A 10 -1.64 1.93 66.97
C TYR A 10 -1.38 1.08 65.72
N GLN A 11 -1.26 -0.24 65.85
CA GLN A 11 -1.13 -1.16 64.70
C GLN A 11 -2.37 -1.13 63.80
N SER A 12 -3.57 -1.06 64.36
CA SER A 12 -4.81 -0.97 63.57
C SER A 12 -4.94 0.40 62.87
N ALA A 13 -4.63 1.49 63.54
CA ALA A 13 -4.66 2.82 62.96
C ALA A 13 -3.62 2.99 61.85
N TRP A 14 -2.42 2.41 62.04
CA TRP A 14 -1.34 2.43 61.06
C TRP A 14 -1.70 1.60 59.81
N SER A 15 -2.17 0.36 59.98
CA SER A 15 -2.65 -0.47 58.86
C SER A 15 -3.85 0.13 58.13
N GLN A 16 -4.77 0.79 58.84
CA GLN A 16 -5.86 1.55 58.19
C GLN A 16 -5.34 2.76 57.41
N GLY A 17 -4.30 3.43 57.90
CA GLY A 17 -3.62 4.53 57.20
C GLY A 17 -2.93 4.05 55.92
N GLU A 18 -2.20 2.94 55.99
CA GLU A 18 -1.56 2.30 54.84
C GLU A 18 -2.60 1.85 53.81
N ALA A 19 -3.67 1.18 54.23
CA ALA A 19 -4.74 0.76 53.33
C ALA A 19 -5.42 1.95 52.61
N ARG A 20 -5.58 3.10 53.28
CA ARG A 20 -6.11 4.33 52.67
C ARG A 20 -5.15 4.94 51.66
N LEU A 21 -3.84 4.91 51.95
CA LEU A 21 -2.80 5.40 51.05
C LEU A 21 -2.69 4.50 49.81
N GLU A 22 -2.73 3.18 49.96
CA GLU A 22 -2.75 2.24 48.85
C GLU A 22 -4.02 2.40 48.00
N ALA A 23 -5.19 2.50 48.64
CA ALA A 23 -6.44 2.76 47.92
C ALA A 23 -6.45 4.13 47.19
N ALA A 24 -5.77 5.14 47.73
CA ALA A 24 -5.59 6.42 47.04
C ALA A 24 -4.65 6.27 45.83
N LYS A 25 -3.51 5.59 45.99
CA LYS A 25 -2.56 5.33 44.90
C LYS A 25 -3.18 4.53 43.77
N VAL A 26 -3.93 3.46 44.08
CA VAL A 26 -4.62 2.65 43.07
C VAL A 26 -5.66 3.46 42.32
N ARG A 27 -6.41 4.34 43.00
CA ARG A 27 -7.38 5.24 42.34
C ARG A 27 -6.69 6.19 41.37
N THR A 28 -5.64 6.89 41.82
CA THR A 28 -4.87 7.79 40.96
C THR A 28 -4.27 7.05 39.76
N GLN A 29 -3.67 5.88 39.99
CA GLN A 29 -3.10 5.06 38.92
C GLN A 29 -4.16 4.58 37.93
N THR A 30 -5.37 4.26 38.40
CA THR A 30 -6.49 3.84 37.53
C THR A 30 -7.04 5.01 36.72
N GLU A 31 -7.15 6.21 37.32
CA GLU A 31 -7.57 7.43 36.63
C GLU A 31 -6.55 7.85 35.57
N GLU A 32 -5.25 7.75 35.87
CA GLU A 32 -4.18 7.96 34.90
C GLU A 32 -4.31 6.94 33.76
N GLN A 33 -4.36 5.64 34.04
CA GLN A 33 -4.50 4.63 32.98
C GLN A 33 -5.72 4.85 32.08
N ARG A 34 -6.84 5.32 32.64
CA ARG A 34 -8.04 5.69 31.87
C ARG A 34 -7.79 6.90 30.98
N GLY A 35 -7.20 7.98 31.52
CA GLY A 35 -6.85 9.17 30.73
C GLY A 35 -5.91 8.85 29.57
N TRP A 36 -4.88 8.03 29.80
CA TRP A 36 -3.97 7.57 28.75
C TRP A 36 -4.68 6.73 27.68
N ALA A 37 -5.62 5.86 28.08
CA ALA A 37 -6.41 5.07 27.13
C ALA A 37 -7.34 5.95 26.26
N GLU A 38 -7.99 6.94 26.86
CA GLU A 38 -8.85 7.89 26.16
C GLU A 38 -8.08 8.77 25.17
N ASP A 39 -6.87 9.22 25.54
CA ASP A 39 -6.01 9.99 24.65
C ASP A 39 -5.50 9.15 23.47
N LEU A 40 -5.12 7.89 23.71
CA LEU A 40 -4.75 6.96 22.63
C LEU A 40 -5.91 6.69 21.66
N GLU A 41 -7.13 6.54 22.18
CA GLU A 41 -8.33 6.36 21.36
C GLU A 41 -8.64 7.62 20.53
N ARG A 42 -8.51 8.81 21.14
CA ARG A 42 -8.68 10.09 20.43
C ARG A 42 -7.64 10.26 19.32
N GLU A 43 -6.37 9.97 19.59
CA GLU A 43 -5.31 10.03 18.57
C GLU A 43 -5.54 9.02 17.44
N ALA A 44 -6.00 7.81 17.76
CA ALA A 44 -6.35 6.80 16.76
C ALA A 44 -7.53 7.27 15.90
N ASN A 45 -8.56 7.87 16.50
CA ASN A 45 -9.71 8.39 15.78
C ASN A 45 -9.35 9.56 14.86
N VAL A 46 -8.52 10.51 15.32
CA VAL A 46 -8.04 11.61 14.47
C VAL A 46 -7.22 11.09 13.30
N ARG A 47 -6.34 10.11 13.52
CA ARG A 47 -5.57 9.48 12.43
C ARG A 47 -6.48 8.74 11.45
N TYR A 48 -7.54 8.11 11.95
CA TYR A 48 -8.54 7.43 11.13
C TYR A 48 -9.31 8.43 10.26
N GLU A 49 -9.84 9.50 10.84
CA GLU A 49 -10.55 10.57 10.13
C GLU A 49 -9.64 11.26 9.10
N GLN A 50 -8.38 11.51 9.43
CA GLN A 50 -7.40 12.05 8.49
C GLN A 50 -7.13 11.09 7.33
N ALA A 51 -7.01 9.79 7.60
CA ALA A 51 -6.84 8.77 6.57
C ALA A 51 -8.10 8.62 5.69
N GLU A 52 -9.28 8.77 6.27
CA GLU A 52 -10.56 8.74 5.56
C GLU A 52 -10.73 9.97 4.66
N THR A 53 -10.47 11.16 5.17
CA THR A 53 -10.53 12.41 4.39
C THR A 53 -9.52 12.42 3.25
N ALA A 54 -8.29 11.93 3.49
CA ALA A 54 -7.27 11.78 2.46
C ALA A 54 -7.69 10.73 1.41
N ALA A 55 -8.36 9.65 1.83
CA ALA A 55 -8.92 8.67 0.90
C ALA A 55 -10.03 9.30 0.05
N GLU A 56 -11.00 10.00 0.64
CA GLU A 56 -12.10 10.64 -0.10
C GLU A 56 -11.61 11.62 -1.18
N ARG A 57 -10.64 12.47 -0.85
CA ARG A 57 -10.02 13.39 -1.83
C ARG A 57 -9.33 12.65 -2.98
N LEU A 58 -8.66 11.54 -2.68
CA LEU A 58 -8.11 10.65 -3.70
C LEU A 58 -9.19 10.06 -4.59
N LEU A 59 -10.33 9.65 -4.02
CA LEU A 59 -11.45 9.10 -4.82
C LEU A 59 -12.00 10.14 -5.78
N GLU A 60 -12.14 11.39 -5.33
CA GLU A 60 -12.65 12.49 -6.14
C GLU A 60 -11.69 12.84 -7.28
N ALA A 61 -10.38 12.92 -7.01
CA ALA A 61 -9.34 13.13 -8.01
C ALA A 61 -9.32 12.01 -9.07
N MET A 62 -9.38 10.75 -8.63
CA MET A 62 -9.39 9.60 -9.54
C MET A 62 -10.67 9.51 -10.39
N ALA A 63 -11.82 9.85 -9.81
CA ALA A 63 -13.09 9.92 -10.55
C ALA A 63 -13.09 11.05 -11.59
N LYS A 64 -12.43 12.18 -11.29
CA LYS A 64 -12.31 13.32 -12.20
C LYS A 64 -11.36 13.08 -13.37
N ALA A 65 -10.34 12.24 -13.16
CA ALA A 65 -9.31 11.97 -14.15
C ALA A 65 -9.65 10.84 -15.15
N ASP A 66 -10.87 10.28 -15.12
CA ASP A 66 -11.29 9.17 -16.00
C ASP A 66 -10.30 8.00 -16.00
N LEU A 67 -9.68 7.74 -14.83
CA LEU A 67 -8.57 6.78 -14.67
C LEU A 67 -9.02 5.31 -14.57
N TYR A 68 -10.32 5.05 -14.68
CA TYR A 68 -10.82 3.71 -14.89
C TYR A 68 -10.50 3.34 -16.34
N GLY A 69 -9.33 2.74 -16.57
CA GLY A 69 -8.91 2.28 -17.89
C GLY A 69 -10.03 1.49 -18.57
N SER A 70 -10.13 1.59 -19.90
CA SER A 70 -11.19 0.92 -20.66
C SER A 70 -11.09 -0.61 -20.52
N GLU A 71 -12.20 -1.31 -20.75
CA GLU A 71 -12.21 -2.78 -20.83
C GLU A 71 -11.19 -3.28 -21.87
N GLU A 72 -11.04 -2.58 -22.99
CA GLU A 72 -10.06 -2.88 -24.04
C GLU A 72 -8.61 -2.75 -23.54
N ALA A 73 -8.34 -1.76 -22.68
CA ALA A 73 -7.03 -1.60 -22.05
C ALA A 73 -6.75 -2.73 -21.03
N ALA A 74 -7.79 -3.17 -20.31
CA ALA A 74 -7.70 -4.30 -19.40
C ALA A 74 -7.44 -5.63 -20.13
N GLU A 75 -8.12 -5.86 -21.26
CA GLU A 75 -7.91 -7.05 -22.12
C GLU A 75 -6.50 -7.07 -22.72
N SER A 76 -6.06 -5.94 -23.27
CA SER A 76 -4.70 -5.79 -23.81
C SER A 76 -3.63 -6.07 -22.75
N TRP A 77 -3.88 -5.64 -21.51
CA TRP A 77 -3.00 -5.94 -20.39
C TRP A 77 -3.04 -7.41 -19.97
N ALA A 78 -4.20 -8.05 -19.96
CA ALA A 78 -4.31 -9.47 -19.66
C ALA A 78 -3.56 -10.35 -20.69
N ALA A 79 -3.62 -9.98 -21.97
CA ALA A 79 -2.83 -10.64 -23.02
C ALA A 79 -1.32 -10.43 -22.81
N HIS A 80 -0.92 -9.22 -22.41
CA HIS A 80 0.46 -8.89 -22.10
C HIS A 80 1.01 -9.67 -20.89
N GLU A 81 0.21 -9.87 -19.84
CA GLU A 81 0.60 -10.70 -18.69
C GLU A 81 0.89 -12.14 -19.10
N LYS A 82 0.04 -12.73 -19.95
CA LYS A 82 0.28 -14.09 -20.45
C LYS A 82 1.57 -14.17 -21.28
N ALA A 83 1.86 -13.14 -22.08
CA ALA A 83 3.11 -13.07 -22.84
C ALA A 83 4.33 -12.94 -21.91
N TRP A 84 4.20 -12.18 -20.81
CA TRP A 84 5.27 -12.07 -19.81
C TRP A 84 5.54 -13.35 -19.06
N GLU A 85 4.51 -14.07 -18.62
CA GLU A 85 4.66 -15.35 -17.94
C GLU A 85 5.39 -16.36 -18.83
N GLY A 86 5.04 -16.40 -20.12
CA GLY A 86 5.75 -17.21 -21.12
C GLY A 86 7.20 -16.80 -21.31
N PHE A 87 7.47 -15.49 -21.34
CA PHE A 87 8.83 -14.95 -21.43
C PHE A 87 9.68 -15.28 -20.19
N GLU A 88 9.13 -15.11 -18.98
CA GLU A 88 9.83 -15.44 -17.74
C GLU A 88 10.17 -16.94 -17.67
N ALA A 89 9.27 -17.81 -18.17
CA ALA A 89 9.51 -19.24 -18.24
C ALA A 89 10.55 -19.63 -19.31
N SER A 90 10.62 -18.91 -20.43
CA SER A 90 11.58 -19.22 -21.51
C SER A 90 13.00 -18.76 -21.20
N MET A 91 13.19 -17.80 -20.29
CA MET A 91 14.50 -17.25 -19.92
C MET A 91 15.39 -18.19 -19.08
N GLU A 92 14.89 -19.35 -18.64
CA GLU A 92 15.73 -20.39 -18.06
C GLU A 92 16.60 -21.11 -19.12
N VAL A 93 16.25 -20.96 -20.40
CA VAL A 93 16.99 -21.55 -21.53
C VAL A 93 17.89 -20.48 -22.12
N ALA A 94 19.21 -20.66 -21.99
CA ALA A 94 20.25 -19.66 -22.26
C ALA A 94 20.42 -19.28 -23.74
N GLU A 95 19.48 -18.55 -24.31
CA GLU A 95 19.63 -17.88 -25.61
C GLU A 95 19.85 -16.36 -25.44
N PRO A 96 20.57 -15.70 -26.38
CA PRO A 96 20.75 -14.25 -26.36
C PRO A 96 19.40 -13.54 -26.52
N LEU A 97 19.07 -12.66 -25.56
CA LEU A 97 17.82 -11.92 -25.55
C LEU A 97 17.78 -10.89 -26.68
N ARG A 98 16.82 -11.03 -27.60
CA ARG A 98 16.59 -10.04 -28.67
C ARG A 98 15.53 -9.03 -28.25
N TYR A 99 15.50 -7.91 -28.95
CA TYR A 99 14.49 -6.87 -28.69
C TYR A 99 13.06 -7.38 -28.85
N GLU A 100 12.82 -8.30 -29.80
CA GLU A 100 11.49 -8.84 -30.13
C GLU A 100 10.99 -9.87 -29.11
N ASP A 101 11.90 -10.48 -28.34
CA ASP A 101 11.56 -11.51 -27.36
C ASP A 101 10.96 -10.91 -26.09
N VAL A 102 11.29 -9.64 -25.81
CA VAL A 102 10.75 -8.92 -24.65
C VAL A 102 9.30 -8.51 -24.95
N PRO A 103 8.31 -8.98 -24.18
CA PRO A 103 6.92 -8.59 -24.41
C PRO A 103 6.72 -7.19 -23.80
N TRP A 104 6.99 -6.19 -24.62
CA TRP A 104 6.83 -4.79 -24.29
C TRP A 104 5.37 -4.46 -23.95
N PRO A 105 5.12 -3.50 -23.03
CA PRO A 105 3.76 -3.09 -22.72
C PRO A 105 3.07 -2.50 -23.97
N PRO A 106 1.76 -2.74 -24.15
CA PRO A 106 1.01 -2.31 -25.33
C PRO A 106 0.93 -0.78 -25.46
N ALA A 107 0.95 -0.07 -24.33
CA ALA A 107 1.04 1.39 -24.28
C ALA A 107 1.90 1.83 -23.09
N THR A 108 2.66 2.91 -23.26
CA THR A 108 3.39 3.56 -22.15
C THR A 108 2.53 4.58 -21.43
N SER A 109 1.66 5.29 -22.16
CA SER A 109 0.61 6.13 -21.59
C SER A 109 -0.57 5.27 -21.11
N GLY A 110 -1.08 5.54 -19.90
CA GLY A 110 -2.19 4.77 -19.34
C GLY A 110 -1.81 3.35 -18.87
N LEU A 111 -0.53 2.99 -18.85
CA LEU A 111 -0.03 1.68 -18.40
C LEU A 111 -0.56 1.31 -17.02
N LEU A 112 -0.42 2.20 -16.04
CA LEU A 112 -0.88 1.96 -14.67
C LEU A 112 -2.40 1.80 -14.59
N SER A 113 -3.14 2.58 -15.37
CA SER A 113 -4.61 2.50 -15.43
C SER A 113 -5.08 1.20 -16.08
N ALA A 114 -4.42 0.74 -17.14
CA ALA A 114 -4.71 -0.55 -17.78
C ALA A 114 -4.43 -1.72 -16.83
N MET A 115 -3.30 -1.65 -16.11
CA MET A 115 -2.95 -2.64 -15.07
C MET A 115 -3.96 -2.68 -13.93
N ALA A 116 -4.35 -1.51 -13.41
CA ALA A 116 -5.35 -1.42 -12.36
C ALA A 116 -6.71 -1.92 -12.83
N ALA A 117 -7.14 -1.53 -14.03
CA ALA A 117 -8.40 -1.96 -14.62
C ALA A 117 -8.45 -3.48 -14.79
N ALA A 118 -7.37 -4.12 -15.24
CA ALA A 118 -7.29 -5.57 -15.35
C ALA A 118 -7.34 -6.28 -13.98
N GLU A 119 -6.71 -5.72 -12.95
CA GLU A 119 -6.77 -6.26 -11.59
C GLU A 119 -8.19 -6.15 -11.02
N ILE A 120 -8.83 -4.99 -11.16
CA ILE A 120 -10.21 -4.74 -10.72
C ILE A 120 -11.18 -5.65 -11.48
N ALA A 121 -11.02 -5.80 -12.79
CA ALA A 121 -11.86 -6.69 -13.61
C ALA A 121 -11.75 -8.16 -13.17
N ARG A 122 -10.55 -8.62 -12.80
CA ARG A 122 -10.36 -9.97 -12.21
C ARG A 122 -11.12 -10.14 -10.89
N VAL A 123 -11.09 -9.14 -10.01
CA VAL A 123 -11.74 -9.19 -8.69
C VAL A 123 -13.26 -9.00 -8.79
N LYS A 124 -13.74 -8.14 -9.70
CA LYS A 124 -15.18 -7.91 -9.95
C LYS A 124 -15.87 -9.09 -10.63
N GLY A 125 -15.13 -9.91 -11.39
CA GLY A 125 -15.65 -11.20 -11.88
C GLY A 125 -16.05 -12.17 -10.74
N GLU A 126 -15.57 -11.92 -9.52
CA GLU A 126 -15.83 -12.75 -8.33
C GLU A 126 -16.74 -12.09 -7.28
N SER A 127 -17.06 -10.79 -7.38
CA SER A 127 -17.86 -10.08 -6.36
C SER A 127 -18.98 -9.20 -6.93
N VAL A 128 -20.19 -9.37 -6.36
CA VAL A 128 -21.41 -8.66 -6.75
C VAL A 128 -21.42 -7.24 -6.17
N ALA A 129 -21.54 -6.26 -7.08
CA ALA A 129 -22.01 -4.87 -6.92
C ALA A 129 -21.95 -4.26 -5.49
N GLY A 130 -20.87 -3.53 -5.21
CA GLY A 130 -20.72 -2.64 -4.06
C GLY A 130 -20.71 -1.16 -4.45
N SER A 131 -20.98 -0.28 -3.49
CA SER A 131 -21.07 1.19 -3.60
C SER A 131 -19.83 1.85 -4.27
N ARG A 132 -20.07 2.92 -5.05
CA ARG A 132 -19.06 3.74 -5.76
C ARG A 132 -17.87 4.22 -4.88
N ALA A 133 -18.06 4.43 -3.58
CA ALA A 133 -16.96 4.82 -2.67
C ALA A 133 -16.02 3.65 -2.36
N SER A 134 -16.55 2.42 -2.31
CA SER A 134 -15.77 1.18 -2.22
C SER A 134 -14.96 0.96 -3.50
N ASP A 135 -15.57 1.23 -4.66
CA ASP A 135 -14.93 1.09 -5.98
C ASP A 135 -13.68 1.96 -6.13
N SER A 136 -13.70 3.21 -5.64
CA SER A 136 -12.55 4.11 -5.80
C SER A 136 -11.38 3.76 -4.87
N ARG A 137 -11.63 3.25 -3.65
CA ARG A 137 -10.55 2.84 -2.73
C ARG A 137 -9.86 1.60 -3.26
N GLU A 138 -10.65 0.68 -3.79
CA GLU A 138 -10.17 -0.49 -4.51
C GLU A 138 -9.36 -0.08 -5.75
N ALA A 139 -9.82 0.92 -6.50
CA ALA A 139 -9.09 1.45 -7.65
C ALA A 139 -7.71 2.02 -7.27
N PHE A 140 -7.59 2.77 -6.16
CA PHE A 140 -6.29 3.27 -5.71
C PHE A 140 -5.35 2.14 -5.28
N VAL A 141 -5.86 1.18 -4.51
CA VAL A 141 -5.07 0.01 -4.09
C VAL A 141 -4.58 -0.77 -5.31
N ALA A 142 -5.43 -0.93 -6.33
CA ALA A 142 -5.06 -1.53 -7.61
C ALA A 142 -3.98 -0.71 -8.33
N HIS A 143 -4.09 0.62 -8.40
CA HIS A 143 -3.06 1.47 -9.01
C HIS A 143 -1.72 1.41 -8.28
N LYS A 144 -1.74 1.34 -6.94
CA LYS A 144 -0.52 1.19 -6.12
C LYS A 144 0.14 -0.17 -6.33
N ARG A 145 -0.65 -1.23 -6.44
CA ARG A 145 -0.17 -2.58 -6.75
C ARG A 145 0.39 -2.64 -8.17
N ALA A 146 -0.33 -2.06 -9.14
CA ALA A 146 0.11 -1.91 -10.51
C ALA A 146 1.46 -1.19 -10.59
N PHE A 147 1.61 -0.05 -9.92
CA PHE A 147 2.87 0.69 -9.87
C PHE A 147 4.03 -0.14 -9.31
N ARG A 148 3.80 -0.85 -8.19
CA ARG A 148 4.82 -1.72 -7.61
C ARG A 148 5.21 -2.85 -8.55
N LYS A 149 4.22 -3.50 -9.18
CA LYS A 149 4.46 -4.58 -10.14
C LYS A 149 5.21 -4.08 -11.37
N ALA A 150 4.80 -2.94 -11.93
CA ALA A 150 5.43 -2.31 -13.07
C ALA A 150 6.89 -1.91 -12.78
N ASN A 151 7.17 -1.35 -11.60
CA ASN A 151 8.54 -1.03 -11.18
C ASN A 151 9.41 -2.27 -10.98
N LEU A 152 8.89 -3.32 -10.37
CA LEU A 152 9.66 -4.55 -10.20
C LEU A 152 10.04 -5.17 -11.55
N ARG A 153 9.20 -4.95 -12.56
CA ARG A 153 9.34 -5.50 -13.91
C ARG A 153 10.22 -4.66 -14.82
N TRP A 154 10.00 -3.35 -14.86
CA TRP A 154 10.58 -2.44 -15.86
C TRP A 154 11.59 -1.45 -15.28
N HIS A 155 11.93 -1.52 -13.99
CA HIS A 155 13.01 -0.70 -13.46
C HIS A 155 14.36 -1.17 -14.07
N PRO A 156 15.17 -0.27 -14.64
CA PRO A 156 16.40 -0.61 -15.36
C PRO A 156 17.32 -1.53 -14.55
N ASP A 157 17.62 -1.17 -13.30
CA ASP A 157 18.46 -1.98 -12.41
C ASP A 157 17.90 -3.40 -12.19
N LYS A 158 16.59 -3.54 -11.99
CA LYS A 158 15.96 -4.84 -11.74
C LYS A 158 15.90 -5.69 -13.00
N PHE A 159 15.60 -5.07 -14.13
CA PHE A 159 15.58 -5.72 -15.44
C PHE A 159 16.99 -6.21 -15.80
N MET A 160 18.01 -5.36 -15.64
CA MET A 160 19.40 -5.71 -15.91
C MET A 160 19.94 -6.76 -14.93
N HIS A 161 19.58 -6.68 -13.65
CA HIS A 161 19.95 -7.72 -12.69
C HIS A 161 19.41 -9.09 -13.09
N ARG A 162 18.18 -9.13 -13.60
CA ARG A 162 17.46 -10.37 -13.88
C ARG A 162 17.76 -10.94 -15.27
N PHE A 163 17.86 -10.10 -16.29
CA PHE A 163 18.04 -10.50 -17.69
C PHE A 163 19.40 -10.10 -18.27
N GLY A 164 20.24 -9.39 -17.52
CA GLY A 164 21.55 -8.87 -17.96
C GLY A 164 22.52 -9.93 -18.48
N LYS A 165 22.42 -11.17 -18.00
CA LYS A 165 23.25 -12.29 -18.49
C LYS A 165 22.89 -12.73 -19.91
N ALA A 166 21.64 -12.53 -20.34
CA ALA A 166 21.18 -12.82 -21.70
C ALA A 166 21.34 -11.61 -22.64
N LEU A 167 21.62 -10.42 -22.09
CA LEU A 167 21.88 -9.16 -22.79
C LEU A 167 23.35 -9.05 -23.25
N ASP A 168 23.84 -10.06 -23.97
CA ASP A 168 25.17 -10.07 -24.60
C ASP A 168 25.15 -9.41 -26.00
N GLY A 169 23.96 -9.35 -26.62
CA GLY A 169 23.82 -9.10 -28.05
C GLY A 169 23.76 -7.64 -28.51
N ARG A 170 23.68 -7.49 -29.83
CA ARG A 170 23.49 -6.24 -30.60
C ARG A 170 22.34 -5.36 -30.10
N ASP A 171 21.33 -5.94 -29.45
CA ASP A 171 20.12 -5.24 -29.00
C ASP A 171 20.19 -4.72 -27.56
N ALA A 172 21.26 -5.01 -26.81
CA ALA A 172 21.34 -4.69 -25.39
C ALA A 172 21.07 -3.19 -25.09
N ALA A 173 21.73 -2.29 -25.82
CA ALA A 173 21.53 -0.84 -25.67
C ALA A 173 20.09 -0.40 -26.02
N ARG A 174 19.45 -1.07 -26.99
CA ARG A 174 18.07 -0.76 -27.40
C ARG A 174 17.06 -1.22 -26.34
N ILE A 175 17.28 -2.40 -25.76
CA ILE A 175 16.46 -2.95 -24.67
C ILE A 175 16.59 -2.08 -23.42
N GLU A 176 17.82 -1.66 -23.08
CA GLU A 176 18.08 -0.76 -21.97
C GLU A 176 17.38 0.60 -22.15
N ALA A 177 17.54 1.24 -23.31
CA ALA A 177 16.90 2.51 -23.62
C ALA A 177 15.37 2.41 -23.52
N ARG A 178 14.77 1.36 -24.08
CA ARG A 178 13.32 1.15 -24.01
C ARG A 178 12.84 0.90 -22.58
N THR A 179 13.61 0.16 -21.79
CA THR A 179 13.31 -0.09 -20.37
C THR A 179 13.35 1.21 -19.56
N GLN A 180 14.33 2.07 -19.83
CA GLN A 180 14.43 3.40 -19.24
C GLN A 180 13.21 4.27 -19.56
N GLU A 181 12.79 4.31 -20.83
CA GLU A 181 11.59 5.04 -21.27
C GLU A 181 10.33 4.57 -20.52
N ILE A 182 10.14 3.25 -20.40
CA ILE A 182 8.98 2.68 -19.70
C ILE A 182 9.03 3.02 -18.22
N SER A 183 10.19 2.90 -17.57
CA SER A 183 10.39 3.25 -16.17
C SER A 183 10.08 4.74 -15.91
N GLN A 184 10.50 5.63 -16.80
CA GLN A 184 10.20 7.04 -16.70
C GLN A 184 8.69 7.30 -16.84
N ALA A 185 8.03 6.69 -17.82
CA ALA A 185 6.58 6.81 -18.00
C ALA A 185 5.78 6.29 -16.79
N ILE A 186 6.22 5.20 -16.16
CA ILE A 186 5.63 4.67 -14.92
C ILE A 186 5.73 5.69 -13.78
N ASN A 187 6.89 6.30 -13.61
CA ASN A 187 7.12 7.29 -12.54
C ASN A 187 6.36 8.58 -12.79
N GLU A 188 6.28 9.06 -14.04
CA GLU A 188 5.49 10.24 -14.42
C GLU A 188 3.99 10.00 -14.20
N ALA A 189 3.47 8.83 -14.59
CA ALA A 189 2.08 8.46 -14.35
C ALA A 189 1.78 8.38 -12.84
N TRP A 190 2.68 7.81 -12.05
CA TRP A 190 2.53 7.75 -10.59
C TRP A 190 2.66 9.11 -9.92
N SER A 191 3.59 9.96 -10.37
CA SER A 191 3.71 11.35 -9.89
C SER A 191 2.41 12.10 -10.17
N THR A 192 1.82 11.95 -11.35
CA THR A 192 0.54 12.58 -11.67
C THR A 192 -0.57 12.13 -10.71
N ILE A 193 -0.68 10.81 -10.46
CA ILE A 193 -1.67 10.25 -9.52
C ILE A 193 -1.39 10.67 -8.07
N SER A 194 -0.11 10.82 -7.68
CA SER A 194 0.29 11.18 -6.31
C SER A 194 0.32 12.69 -6.07
N ASP A 195 0.60 13.52 -7.07
CA ASP A 195 0.63 14.98 -6.96
C ASP A 195 -0.79 15.53 -6.91
N ASP A 196 -1.75 14.89 -7.59
CA ASP A 196 -3.17 15.23 -7.48
C ASP A 196 -3.69 14.98 -6.04
N ARG A 197 -3.08 14.04 -5.30
CA ARG A 197 -3.33 13.83 -3.86
C ARG A 197 -2.85 15.01 -3.01
N ASP A 198 -1.64 15.50 -3.29
CA ASP A 198 -0.94 16.45 -2.41
C ASP A 198 -1.35 17.91 -2.70
N ARG A 199 -2.00 18.18 -3.84
CA ARG A 199 -2.54 19.50 -4.21
C ARG A 199 -3.95 19.79 -3.69
N THR A 200 -4.62 18.83 -3.05
CA THR A 200 -6.03 18.94 -2.61
C THR A 200 -6.22 18.79 -1.11
#